data_AF-A0A4R7D4S8-F1
#
_entry.id   AF-A0A4R7D4S8-F1
#
_cell.length_a   1.000
_cell.length_b   1.000
_cell.length_c   1.000
_cell.angle_alpha   90.00
_cell.angle_beta   90.00
_cell.angle_gamma   90.00
#
_symmetry.space_group_name_H-M   'P 1'
#
loop_
_entity.id
_entity.type
_entity.pdbx_description
1 polymer ?
#
loop_
_entity_poly.entity_id
_entity_poly.type
_entity_poly.pdbx_seq_one_letter_code
_entity_poly.pdbx_strand_id
1 'polypeptide(L)'
;MELILKEDVQNLGFKDDVVNVKNGYGRNFLIPKGLATMATVSAKKVLAENLKQRAHKDKKVVDAAKKVEEALKALELKITAKTGAADKLFGSVTNGDLADAIEKEGHSIDKKFISIQGGAVKRTGPYNAQIRLHREVIVDFGFEVVAEQK
;
A
#
# COMPACT_ATOMS: atom_id res chain seq x y z
N MET A 1 0.52 -38.55 6.27
CA MET A 1 0.83 -37.74 7.47
C MET A 1 0.54 -36.30 7.13
N GLU A 2 -0.34 -35.66 7.90
CA GLU A 2 -0.71 -34.27 7.67
C GLU A 2 0.27 -33.32 8.37
N LEU A 3 0.73 -32.32 7.63
CA LEU A 3 1.67 -31.31 8.11
C LEU A 3 1.19 -29.92 7.74
N ILE A 4 1.57 -28.93 8.55
CA ILE A 4 1.40 -27.51 8.27
C ILE A 4 2.76 -26.98 7.84
N LEU A 5 2.85 -26.41 6.64
CA LEU A 5 4.08 -25.82 6.12
C LEU A 5 4.39 -24.50 6.83
N LYS A 6 5.65 -24.31 7.21
CA LYS A 6 6.15 -23.07 7.80
C LYS A 6 6.78 -22.14 6.77
N GLU A 7 7.20 -22.71 5.65
CA GLU A 7 7.84 -22.04 4.53
C GLU A 7 7.31 -22.61 3.22
N ASP A 8 7.52 -21.88 2.13
CA ASP A 8 7.15 -22.33 0.79
C ASP A 8 8.06 -23.50 0.39
N VAL A 9 7.46 -24.63 0.00
CA VAL A 9 8.19 -25.82 -0.41
C VAL A 9 7.83 -26.14 -1.85
N GLN A 10 8.84 -26.13 -2.72
CA GLN A 10 8.69 -26.40 -4.14
C GLN A 10 8.00 -27.76 -4.37
N ASN A 11 6.99 -27.77 -5.25
CA ASN A 11 6.18 -28.94 -5.59
C ASN A 11 5.36 -29.54 -4.44
N LEU A 12 5.16 -28.78 -3.34
CA LEU A 12 4.35 -29.23 -2.20
C LEU A 12 3.27 -28.22 -1.81
N GLY A 13 3.63 -26.95 -1.62
CA GLY A 13 2.68 -25.91 -1.21
C GLY A 13 3.35 -24.65 -0.68
N PHE A 14 2.52 -23.70 -0.25
CA PHE A 14 2.96 -22.43 0.33
C PHE A 14 2.95 -22.49 1.86
N LYS A 15 3.58 -21.49 2.46
CA LYS A 15 3.56 -21.26 3.90
C LYS A 15 2.12 -21.22 4.42
N ASP A 16 1.93 -21.81 5.60
CA ASP A 16 0.65 -21.93 6.30
C ASP A 16 -0.35 -22.91 5.64
N ASP A 17 0.04 -23.64 4.57
CA ASP A 17 -0.80 -24.69 3.97
C ASP A 17 -0.79 -25.99 4.78
N VAL A 18 -1.94 -26.67 4.80
CA VAL A 18 -2.08 -28.02 5.35
C VAL A 18 -1.95 -29.05 4.22
N VAL A 19 -0.87 -29.82 4.23
CA VAL A 19 -0.55 -30.79 3.19
C VAL A 19 -0.49 -32.21 3.75
N ASN A 20 -0.90 -33.20 2.95
CA ASN A 20 -0.77 -34.61 3.30
C ASN A 20 0.40 -35.24 2.54
N VAL A 21 1.43 -35.68 3.28
CA VAL A 21 2.65 -36.25 2.72
C VAL A 21 2.90 -37.67 3.21
N LYS A 22 3.80 -38.38 2.51
CA LYS A 22 4.31 -39.67 2.97
C LYS A 22 5.08 -39.49 4.28
N ASN A 23 4.92 -40.43 5.22
CA ASN A 23 5.50 -40.36 6.56
C ASN A 23 7.02 -40.14 6.56
N GLY A 24 7.76 -40.80 5.66
CA GLY A 24 9.21 -40.65 5.55
C GLY A 24 9.64 -39.25 5.14
N TYR A 25 8.92 -38.62 4.19
CA TYR A 25 9.23 -37.28 3.72
C TYR A 25 8.95 -36.22 4.82
N GLY A 26 7.85 -36.38 5.56
CA GLY A 26 7.55 -35.54 6.71
C GLY A 26 8.58 -35.66 7.83
N ARG A 27 8.80 -36.89 8.31
CA ARG A 27 9.61 -37.16 9.51
C ARG A 27 11.11 -36.98 9.30
N ASN A 28 11.63 -37.34 8.13
CA ASN A 28 13.08 -37.35 7.89
C ASN A 28 13.58 -36.08 7.21
N PHE A 29 12.70 -35.31 6.55
CA PHE A 29 13.11 -34.14 5.77
C PHE A 29 12.41 -32.85 6.22
N LEU A 30 11.07 -32.78 6.16
CA LEU A 30 10.35 -31.52 6.38
C LEU A 30 10.38 -31.04 7.83
N ILE A 31 10.15 -31.93 8.80
CA ILE A 31 10.14 -31.58 10.23
C ILE A 31 11.56 -31.25 10.74
N PRO A 32 12.60 -32.08 10.50
CA PRO A 32 13.94 -31.80 11.00
C PRO A 32 14.57 -30.53 10.41
N LYS A 33 14.22 -30.19 9.16
CA LYS A 33 14.64 -28.94 8.52
C LYS A 33 13.82 -27.72 8.92
N GLY A 34 12.79 -27.89 9.76
CA GLY A 34 11.93 -26.78 10.20
C GLY A 34 10.93 -26.28 9.17
N LEU A 35 10.84 -26.93 8.00
CA LEU A 35 9.98 -26.54 6.88
C LEU A 35 8.50 -26.82 7.15
N ALA A 36 8.18 -27.75 8.06
CA ALA A 36 6.81 -28.09 8.40
C ALA A 36 6.66 -28.53 9.87
N THR A 37 5.42 -28.54 10.34
CA THR A 37 5.03 -29.03 11.67
C THR A 37 3.86 -29.99 11.58
N MET A 38 3.67 -30.82 12.61
CA MET A 38 2.53 -31.75 12.64
C MET A 38 1.20 -31.00 12.68
N ALA A 39 0.28 -31.36 11.78
CA ALA A 39 -1.06 -30.79 11.73
C ALA A 39 -1.99 -31.43 12.78
N THR A 40 -1.65 -31.28 14.06
CA THR A 40 -2.54 -31.71 15.15
C THR A 40 -3.80 -30.84 15.19
N VAL A 41 -4.85 -31.33 15.86
CA VAL A 41 -6.10 -30.56 16.03
C VAL A 41 -5.85 -29.20 16.69
N SER A 42 -4.93 -29.14 17.67
CA SER A 42 -4.52 -27.88 18.29
C SER A 42 -3.76 -26.98 17.31
N ALA A 43 -2.80 -27.50 16.55
CA ALA A 43 -2.03 -26.73 15.59
C ALA A 43 -2.91 -26.14 14.47
N LYS A 44 -3.89 -26.90 13.96
CA LYS A 44 -4.86 -26.41 12.97
C LYS A 44 -5.72 -25.26 13.52
N LYS A 45 -6.16 -25.34 14.79
CA LYS A 45 -6.91 -24.27 15.43
C LYS A 45 -6.06 -23.00 15.58
N VAL A 46 -4.81 -23.14 16.01
CA VAL A 46 -3.86 -22.02 16.12
C VAL A 46 -3.60 -21.37 14.75
N LEU A 47 -3.42 -22.18 13.70
CA LEU A 47 -3.26 -21.69 12.33
C LEU A 47 -4.46 -20.86 11.89
N ALA A 48 -5.68 -21.40 12.07
CA ALA A 48 -6.91 -20.71 11.69
C ALA A 48 -7.07 -19.37 12.43
N GLU A 49 -6.71 -19.33 13.72
CA GLU A 49 -6.73 -18.11 14.52
C GLU A 49 -5.68 -17.10 14.03
N ASN A 50 -4.46 -17.54 13.76
CA ASN A 50 -3.40 -16.68 13.22
C ASN A 50 -3.78 -16.09 11.85
N LEU A 51 -4.38 -16.88 10.97
CA LEU A 51 -4.86 -16.42 9.67
C LEU A 51 -5.98 -15.39 9.82
N LYS A 52 -6.93 -15.62 10.73
CA LYS A 52 -7.97 -14.63 11.06
C LYS A 52 -7.36 -13.35 11.59
N GLN A 53 -6.42 -13.43 12.52
CA GLN A 53 -5.76 -12.25 13.09
C GLN A 53 -4.98 -11.46 12.05
N ARG A 54 -4.26 -12.13 11.15
CA ARG A 54 -3.60 -11.47 10.00
C ARG A 54 -4.61 -10.79 9.11
N ALA A 55 -5.64 -11.51 8.66
CA ALA A 55 -6.70 -10.94 7.83
C ALA A 55 -7.40 -9.74 8.50
N HIS A 56 -7.61 -9.78 9.82
CA HIS A 56 -8.16 -8.65 10.56
C HIS A 56 -7.18 -7.46 10.63
N LYS A 57 -5.88 -7.70 10.81
CA LYS A 57 -4.86 -6.63 10.78
C LYS A 57 -4.77 -6.01 9.39
N ASP A 58 -4.72 -6.84 8.35
CA ASP A 58 -4.66 -6.38 6.96
C ASP A 58 -5.90 -5.57 6.60
N LYS A 59 -7.09 -6.04 6.97
CA LYS A 59 -8.33 -5.27 6.81
C LYS A 59 -8.29 -3.93 7.54
N LYS A 60 -7.81 -3.88 8.79
CA LYS A 60 -7.67 -2.61 9.52
C LYS A 60 -6.75 -1.62 8.81
N VAL A 61 -5.65 -2.09 8.21
CA VAL A 61 -4.73 -1.25 7.43
C VAL A 61 -5.40 -0.76 6.16
N VAL A 62 -6.09 -1.64 5.43
CA VAL A 62 -6.85 -1.28 4.23
C VAL A 62 -7.97 -0.27 4.56
N ASP A 63 -8.71 -0.49 5.64
CA ASP A 63 -9.79 0.38 6.07
C ASP A 63 -9.27 1.74 6.54
N ALA A 64 -8.11 1.79 7.20
CA ALA A 64 -7.44 3.05 7.52
C ALA A 64 -7.02 3.80 6.25
N ALA A 65 -6.47 3.11 5.26
CA ALA A 65 -6.13 3.71 3.96
C ALA A 65 -7.37 4.23 3.21
N LYS A 66 -8.49 3.51 3.26
CA LYS A 66 -9.77 3.95 2.66
C LYS A 66 -10.34 5.20 3.33
N LYS A 67 -10.21 5.34 4.65
CA LYS A 67 -10.61 6.57 5.35
C LYS A 67 -9.78 7.78 4.91
N VAL A 68 -8.49 7.58 4.69
CA VAL A 68 -7.61 8.63 4.16
C VAL A 68 -7.98 8.95 2.70
N GLU A 69 -8.31 7.94 1.89
CA GLU A 69 -8.83 8.14 0.53
C GLU A 69 -10.09 9.01 0.52
N GLU A 70 -11.06 8.72 1.39
CA GLU A 70 -12.31 9.51 1.49
C GLU A 70 -12.02 10.95 1.91
N ALA A 71 -11.10 11.15 2.87
CA ALA A 71 -10.68 12.48 3.30
C ALA A 71 -10.00 13.26 2.17
N LEU A 72 -9.11 12.62 1.40
CA LEU A 72 -8.44 13.24 0.26
C LEU A 72 -9.41 13.57 -0.89
N LYS A 73 -10.40 12.71 -1.17
CA LYS A 73 -11.39 12.99 -2.23
C LYS A 73 -12.31 14.17 -1.91
N ALA A 74 -12.59 14.39 -0.63
CA ALA A 74 -13.40 15.52 -0.18
C ALA A 74 -12.64 16.85 -0.17
N LEU A 75 -11.33 16.80 -0.39
CA LEU A 75 -10.46 17.93 -0.20
C LEU A 75 -10.12 18.56 -1.56
N GLU A 76 -10.32 19.88 -1.65
CA GLU A 76 -9.95 20.69 -2.81
C GLU A 76 -8.64 21.43 -2.52
N LEU A 77 -7.53 20.93 -3.07
CA LEU A 77 -6.21 21.49 -2.80
C LEU A 77 -5.80 22.50 -3.87
N LYS A 78 -5.43 23.70 -3.42
CA LYS A 78 -4.92 24.79 -4.25
C LYS A 78 -3.45 25.05 -3.94
N ILE A 79 -2.58 24.84 -4.93
CA ILE A 79 -1.15 25.10 -4.82
C ILE A 79 -0.87 26.47 -5.41
N THR A 80 -0.47 27.41 -4.55
CA THR A 80 0.01 28.72 -5.00
C THR A 80 1.45 28.62 -5.46
N ALA A 81 1.73 29.08 -6.68
CA ALA A 81 3.09 29.09 -7.20
C ALA A 81 3.40 30.37 -8.00
N LYS A 82 4.67 30.76 -8.02
CA LYS A 82 5.13 31.95 -8.76
C LYS A 82 5.03 31.73 -10.26
N THR A 83 4.22 32.57 -10.90
CA THR A 83 4.02 32.58 -12.35
C THR A 83 4.72 33.75 -13.02
N GLY A 84 5.32 33.51 -14.18
CA GLY A 84 5.81 34.54 -15.09
C GLY A 84 4.73 35.02 -16.06
N ALA A 85 5.15 35.52 -17.22
CA ALA A 85 4.21 35.92 -18.27
C ALA A 85 3.51 34.69 -18.89
N ALA A 86 2.22 34.85 -19.23
CA ALA A 86 1.39 33.86 -19.94
C ALA A 86 1.26 32.49 -19.24
N ASP A 87 0.83 32.49 -17.97
CA ASP A 87 0.44 31.29 -17.21
C ASP A 87 1.53 30.23 -17.01
N LYS A 88 2.78 30.58 -17.30
CA LYS A 88 3.94 29.71 -17.13
C LYS A 88 4.52 29.89 -15.73
N LEU A 89 4.75 28.80 -15.01
CA LEU A 89 5.44 28.86 -13.73
C LEU A 89 6.93 29.20 -13.93
N PHE A 90 7.50 29.96 -13.00
CA PHE A 90 8.94 30.19 -12.92
C PHE A 90 9.71 28.92 -12.59
N GLY A 91 9.10 28.05 -11.78
CA GLY A 91 9.58 26.70 -11.47
C GLY A 91 8.66 25.62 -12.02
N SER A 92 8.67 24.47 -11.35
CA SER A 92 7.71 23.40 -11.61
C SER A 92 7.15 22.86 -10.31
N VAL A 93 5.86 22.58 -10.26
CA VAL A 93 5.27 21.82 -9.15
C VAL A 93 5.59 20.34 -9.37
N THR A 94 6.22 19.75 -8.37
CA THR A 94 6.66 18.35 -8.37
C THR A 94 5.86 17.54 -7.35
N ASN A 95 6.07 16.22 -7.34
CA ASN A 95 5.44 15.33 -6.36
C ASN A 95 5.81 15.70 -4.91
N GLY A 96 6.97 16.35 -4.69
CA GLY A 96 7.37 16.84 -3.37
C GLY A 96 6.52 18.00 -2.91
N ASP A 97 6.27 18.99 -3.77
CA ASP A 97 5.44 20.15 -3.44
C ASP A 97 3.99 19.74 -3.15
N LEU A 98 3.49 18.72 -3.86
CA LEU A 98 2.19 18.10 -3.55
C LEU A 98 2.19 17.39 -2.20
N ALA A 99 3.23 16.61 -1.89
CA ALA A 99 3.35 15.93 -0.60
C ALA A 99 3.33 16.96 0.55
N ASP A 100 4.10 18.04 0.43
CA ASP A 100 4.17 19.11 1.43
C ASP A 100 2.83 19.86 1.57
N ALA A 101 2.09 20.04 0.48
CA ALA A 101 0.77 20.66 0.52
C ALA A 101 -0.27 19.78 1.23
N ILE A 102 -0.27 18.47 0.93
CA ILE A 102 -1.15 17.49 1.58
C ILE A 102 -0.79 17.31 3.07
N GLU A 103 0.50 17.42 3.41
CA GLU A 103 0.96 17.41 4.80
C GLU A 103 0.43 18.59 5.61
N LYS A 104 0.33 19.78 5.02
CA LYS A 104 -0.26 20.96 5.69
C LYS A 104 -1.74 20.77 6.02
N GLU A 105 -2.43 19.93 5.27
CA GLU A 105 -3.84 19.59 5.51
C GLU A 105 -4.01 18.42 6.50
N GLY A 106 -2.91 17.86 7.00
CA GLY A 106 -2.89 16.86 8.05
C GLY A 106 -2.72 15.42 7.57
N HIS A 107 -2.38 15.21 6.29
CA HIS A 107 -2.14 13.89 5.73
C HIS A 107 -0.67 13.73 5.31
N SER A 108 0.12 12.95 6.06
CA SER A 108 1.51 12.67 5.68
C SER A 108 1.59 11.54 4.67
N ILE A 109 2.06 11.86 3.46
CA ILE A 109 2.21 10.95 2.33
C ILE A 109 3.60 11.15 1.73
N ASP A 110 4.39 10.08 1.66
CA ASP A 110 5.72 10.14 1.02
C ASP A 110 5.56 10.41 -0.49
N LYS A 111 6.34 11.37 -1.01
CA LYS A 111 6.42 11.74 -2.42
C LYS A 111 6.60 10.56 -3.39
N LYS A 112 7.15 9.43 -2.93
CA LYS A 112 7.29 8.19 -3.72
C LYS A 112 5.95 7.57 -4.11
N PHE A 113 4.91 7.82 -3.33
CA PHE A 113 3.58 7.30 -3.56
C PHE A 113 2.68 8.25 -4.37
N ILE A 114 3.17 9.45 -4.67
CA ILE A 114 2.48 10.45 -5.47
C ILE A 114 3.04 10.41 -6.89
N SER A 115 2.14 10.42 -7.88
CA SER A 115 2.48 10.45 -9.29
C SER A 115 1.58 11.44 -10.02
N ILE A 116 2.12 12.60 -10.41
CA ILE A 116 1.38 13.58 -11.20
C ILE A 116 1.20 13.08 -12.65
N GLN A 117 -0.02 13.17 -13.18
CA GLN A 117 -0.28 12.85 -14.58
C GLN A 117 0.43 13.87 -15.49
N GLY A 118 1.35 13.39 -16.34
CA GLY A 118 2.17 14.25 -17.20
C GLY A 118 3.46 14.77 -16.54
N GLY A 119 3.76 14.35 -15.31
CA GLY A 119 5.00 14.70 -14.62
C GLY A 119 4.97 16.10 -13.99
N ALA A 120 6.08 16.82 -14.05
CA ALA A 120 6.21 18.11 -13.39
C ALA A 120 5.35 19.20 -14.06
N VAL A 121 4.52 19.88 -13.26
CA VAL A 121 3.59 20.91 -13.74
C VAL A 121 4.32 22.22 -13.96
N LYS A 122 4.16 22.82 -15.14
CA LYS A 122 4.84 24.07 -15.55
C LYS A 122 3.89 25.21 -15.93
N ARG A 123 2.58 24.99 -15.81
CA ARG A 123 1.54 25.99 -16.08
C ARG A 123 0.48 25.98 -14.98
N THR A 124 -0.23 27.08 -14.82
CA THR A 124 -1.40 27.15 -13.94
C THR A 124 -2.59 26.43 -14.56
N GLY A 125 -3.48 25.93 -13.71
CA GLY A 125 -4.67 25.20 -14.11
C GLY A 125 -4.96 23.95 -13.27
N PRO A 126 -6.00 23.20 -13.64
CA PRO A 126 -6.37 21.97 -12.96
C PRO A 126 -5.49 20.79 -13.42
N TYR A 127 -5.04 19.99 -12.47
CA TYR A 127 -4.22 18.81 -12.70
C TYR A 127 -4.71 17.64 -11.83
N ASN A 128 -4.39 16.42 -12.26
CA ASN A 128 -4.66 15.21 -11.51
C ASN A 128 -3.37 14.52 -11.12
N ALA A 129 -3.28 14.07 -9.89
CA ALA A 129 -2.22 13.21 -9.37
C ALA A 129 -2.81 11.89 -8.89
N GLN A 130 -2.07 10.81 -9.08
CA GLN A 130 -2.39 9.51 -8.54
C GLN A 130 -1.61 9.29 -7.24
N ILE A 131 -2.31 9.00 -6.15
CA ILE A 131 -1.76 8.79 -4.82
C ILE A 131 -2.00 7.34 -4.42
N ARG A 132 -0.91 6.60 -4.16
CA ARG A 132 -0.97 5.20 -3.74
C ARG A 132 -0.84 5.09 -2.21
N LEU A 133 -1.97 4.99 -1.51
CA LEU A 133 -2.00 4.84 -0.04
C LEU A 133 -1.70 3.40 0.39
N HIS A 134 -2.17 2.42 -0.37
CA HIS A 134 -1.90 1.01 -0.13
C HIS A 134 -1.82 0.22 -1.44
N ARG A 135 -1.41 -1.05 -1.40
CA ARG A 135 -1.31 -1.91 -2.60
C ARG A 135 -2.64 -2.03 -3.34
N GLU A 136 -3.74 -2.00 -2.60
CA GLU A 136 -5.11 -2.11 -3.11
C GLU A 136 -5.86 -0.77 -3.14
N VAL A 137 -5.26 0.31 -2.62
CA VAL A 137 -5.93 1.62 -2.47
C VAL A 137 -5.11 2.67 -3.21
N ILE A 138 -5.65 3.08 -4.36
CA ILE A 138 -5.09 4.11 -5.24
C ILE A 138 -6.16 5.17 -5.44
N VAL A 139 -5.77 6.43 -5.26
CA VAL A 139 -6.67 7.59 -5.28
C VAL A 139 -6.24 8.52 -6.41
N ASP A 140 -7.19 8.89 -7.25
CA ASP A 140 -7.00 10.00 -8.18
C ASP A 140 -7.40 11.29 -7.47
N PHE A 141 -6.46 12.21 -7.35
CA PHE A 141 -6.56 13.46 -6.60
C PHE A 141 -6.45 14.64 -7.55
N GLY A 142 -7.51 15.43 -7.65
CA GLY A 142 -7.53 16.68 -8.41
C GLY A 142 -6.97 17.81 -7.58
N PHE A 143 -6.05 18.57 -8.13
CA PHE A 143 -5.51 19.78 -7.50
C PHE A 143 -5.40 20.91 -8.52
N GLU A 144 -5.52 22.14 -8.03
CA GLU A 144 -5.45 23.33 -8.87
C GLU A 144 -4.16 24.11 -8.56
N VAL A 145 -3.42 24.47 -9.62
CA VAL A 145 -2.24 25.33 -9.48
C VAL A 145 -2.65 26.76 -9.81
N VAL A 146 -2.57 27.63 -8.80
CA VAL A 146 -2.98 29.04 -8.86
C VAL A 146 -1.75 29.94 -8.82
N ALA A 147 -1.80 31.07 -9.53
CA ALA A 147 -0.76 32.09 -9.46
C ALA A 147 -0.69 32.71 -8.07
N GLU A 148 0.50 32.76 -7.48
CA GLU A 148 0.78 33.54 -6.27
C GLU A 148 0.63 35.04 -6.63
N GLN A 149 -0.53 35.62 -6.31
CA GLN A 149 -0.75 37.06 -6.47
C GLN A 149 0.09 37.81 -5.44
N LYS A 150 0.86 38.78 -5.95
CA LYS A 150 1.85 39.58 -5.24
C LYS A 150 1.20 40.64 -4.35
#